data_AF-A0A7W7I8Y6-F1
#
_entry.id   AF-A0A7W7I8Y6-F1
#
_cell.length_a   1.000
_cell.length_b   1.000
_cell.length_c   1.000
_cell.angle_alpha   90.00
_cell.angle_beta   90.00
_cell.angle_gamma   90.00
#
_symmetry.space_group_name_H-M   'P 1'
#
loop_
_entity.id
_entity.type
_entity.pdbx_description
1 polymer ?
#
loop_
_entity_poly.entity_id
_entity_poly.type
_entity_poly.pdbx_seq_one_letter_code
_entity_poly.pdbx_strand_id
1 'polypeptide(L)' 'MHKIVTELGRRDLLELRPRPGHGRIRGATLTEAGRELLEEADVVAEAIEDRMVADLDDRQRRQLTDLLQRCVTAIGEAR' A
#
# COMPACT_ATOMS: atom_id res chain seq x y z
N MET A 1 -9.23 -16.85 -2.59
CA MET A 1 -9.23 -15.55 -1.89
C MET A 1 -7.85 -15.37 -1.28
N HIS A 2 -7.23 -14.18 -1.39
CA HIS A 2 -5.85 -13.97 -0.93
C HIS A 2 -5.81 -14.00 0.62
N LYS A 3 -4.86 -14.73 1.21
CA LYS A 3 -4.78 -14.98 2.66
C LYS A 3 -4.75 -13.69 3.49
N ILE A 4 -4.03 -12.68 3.02
CA ILE A 4 -3.92 -11.38 3.70
C ILE A 4 -5.28 -10.69 3.78
N VAL A 5 -6.02 -10.64 2.67
CA VAL A 5 -7.36 -10.00 2.63
C VAL A 5 -8.35 -10.70 3.56
N THR A 6 -8.23 -12.03 3.68
CA THR A 6 -9.07 -12.81 4.61
C THR A 6 -8.76 -12.48 6.06
N GLU A 7 -7.47 -12.40 6.43
CA GLU A 7 -7.07 -12.05 7.79
C GLU A 7 -7.43 -10.61 8.16
N LEU A 8 -7.27 -9.66 7.25
CA LEU A 8 -7.69 -8.27 7.46
C LEU A 8 -9.20 -8.16 7.70
N GLY A 9 -10.01 -8.93 6.96
CA GLY A 9 -11.45 -9.03 7.23
C GLY A 9 -11.78 -9.70 8.56
N ARG A 10 -11.05 -10.76 8.94
CA ARG A 10 -11.24 -11.45 10.24
C ARG A 10 -10.91 -10.54 11.43
N ARG A 11 -10.06 -9.53 11.24
CA ARG A 11 -9.69 -8.52 12.23
C ARG A 11 -10.57 -7.27 12.21
N ASP A 12 -11.63 -7.26 11.41
CA ASP A 12 -12.52 -6.11 11.24
C ASP A 12 -11.82 -4.85 10.70
N LEU A 13 -10.77 -5.02 9.89
CA LEU A 13 -10.03 -3.93 9.24
C LEU A 13 -10.51 -3.69 7.80
N LEU A 14 -11.16 -4.69 7.19
CA LEU A 14 -11.72 -4.61 5.84
C LEU A 14 -13.12 -5.21 5.78
N GLU A 15 -14.04 -4.51 5.13
CA GLU A 15 -15.34 -5.03 4.74
C GLU A 15 -15.31 -5.49 3.27
N LEU A 16 -15.76 -6.72 3.02
CA LEU A 16 -15.84 -7.30 1.67
C LEU A 16 -17.29 -7.38 1.18
N ARG A 17 -17.71 -6.41 0.37
CA ARG A 17 -19.09 -6.30 -0.14
C ARG A 17 -19.20 -6.77 -1.61
N PRO A 18 -20.20 -7.58 -1.99
CA PRO A 18 -20.46 -7.87 -3.40
C PRO A 18 -20.71 -6.59 -4.18
N ARG A 19 -20.12 -6.43 -5.37
CA ARG A 19 -20.45 -5.29 -6.24
C ARG A 19 -21.80 -5.53 -6.92
N PRO A 20 -22.73 -4.54 -6.92
CA PRO A 20 -23.97 -4.62 -7.67
C PRO A 20 -23.68 -4.90 -9.15
N GLY A 21 -24.39 -5.86 -9.76
CA GLY A 21 -24.27 -6.18 -11.19
C GLY A 21 -23.15 -7.18 -11.57
N HIS A 22 -22.23 -7.54 -10.66
CA HIS A 22 -21.14 -8.47 -10.94
C HIS A 22 -21.00 -9.52 -9.82
N GLY A 23 -21.65 -10.68 -10.00
CA GLY A 23 -21.79 -11.72 -8.96
C GLY A 23 -20.51 -12.38 -8.45
N ARG A 24 -19.33 -12.03 -8.99
CA ARG A 24 -18.03 -12.57 -8.56
C ARG A 24 -17.04 -11.53 -8.03
N ILE A 25 -17.31 -10.23 -8.20
CA ILE A 25 -16.39 -9.18 -7.75
C ILE A 25 -16.83 -8.69 -6.37
N ARG A 26 -15.94 -8.79 -5.39
CA ARG A 26 -16.13 -8.22 -4.05
C ARG A 26 -15.26 -6.97 -3.94
N GLY A 27 -15.87 -5.83 -3.64
CA GLY A 27 -15.12 -4.64 -3.26
C GLY A 27 -14.59 -4.82 -1.83
N ALA A 28 -13.34 -4.44 -1.61
CA ALA A 28 -12.77 -4.28 -0.27
C ALA A 28 -12.82 -2.80 0.09
N THR A 29 -13.30 -2.49 1.29
CA THR A 29 -13.33 -1.14 1.83
C THR A 29 -12.81 -1.17 3.26
N LEU A 30 -11.98 -0.21 3.65
CA LEU A 30 -11.51 -0.09 5.02
C LEU A 30 -12.70 0.24 5.94
N THR A 31 -12.75 -0.45 7.08
CA THR A 31 -13.59 -0.07 8.21
C THR A 31 -13.03 1.20 8.87
N GLU A 32 -13.70 1.71 9.90
CA GLU A 32 -13.13 2.81 10.70
C GLU A 32 -11.84 2.37 11.40
N ALA A 33 -11.88 1.24 12.11
CA ALA A 33 -10.72 0.66 12.77
C ALA A 33 -9.58 0.34 11.78
N GLY A 34 -9.93 -0.05 10.55
CA GLY A 34 -8.96 -0.25 9.48
C GLY A 34 -8.27 1.03 9.03
N ARG A 35 -8.98 2.18 9.04
CA ARG A 35 -8.40 3.48 8.71
C ARG A 35 -7.51 4.00 9.84
N GLU A 36 -7.98 3.94 11.08
CA GLU A 36 -7.19 4.33 12.26
C GLU A 36 -5.87 3.55 12.33
N LEU A 37 -5.91 2.23 12.15
CA LEU A 37 -4.70 1.41 12.15
C LEU A 37 -3.77 1.71 10.97
N LEU A 38 -4.33 2.06 9.81
CA LEU A 38 -3.52 2.44 8.65
C LEU A 38 -2.77 3.74 8.92
N GLU A 39 -3.42 4.74 9.53
CA GLU A 39 -2.79 6.00 9.92
C GLU A 39 -1.64 5.76 10.91
N GLU A 40 -1.81 4.88 11.91
CA GLU A 40 -0.74 4.48 12.81
C GLU A 40 0.42 3.79 12.09
N ALA A 41 0.11 2.91 11.14
CA ALA A 41 1.11 2.21 10.35
C ALA A 41 1.89 3.15 9.43
N ASP A 42 1.24 4.16 8.85
CA ASP A 42 1.85 5.16 7.98
C ASP A 42 2.91 5.96 8.75
N VAL A 43 2.66 6.34 10.00
CA VAL A 43 3.65 7.03 10.85
C VAL A 43 4.90 6.15 11.08
N VAL A 44 4.72 4.85 11.30
CA VAL A 44 5.83 3.92 11.52
C VAL A 44 6.62 3.71 10.22
N ALA A 45 5.94 3.61 9.08
CA ALA A 45 6.56 3.49 7.78
C ALA A 45 7.38 4.75 7.42
N GLU A 46 6.79 5.93 7.58
CA GLU A 46 7.44 7.22 7.34
C GLU A 46 8.72 7.36 8.16
N ALA A 47 8.70 7.01 9.45
CA ALA A 47 9.89 7.05 10.30
C ALA A 47 11.03 6.13 9.80
N ILE A 48 10.69 4.98 9.22
CA ILE A 48 11.68 4.06 8.63
C ILE A 48 12.23 4.64 7.33
N GLU A 49 11.35 5.17 6.49
CA GLU A 49 11.70 5.79 5.21
C GLU A 49 12.61 6.99 5.42
N ASP A 50 12.26 7.90 6.33
CA ASP A 50 13.07 9.06 6.68
C ASP A 50 14.47 8.68 7.13
N ARG A 51 14.59 7.65 7.97
CA ARG A 51 15.89 7.12 8.41
C ARG A 51 16.68 6.53 7.25
N MET A 52 16.02 5.82 6.33
CA MET A 52 16.67 5.19 5.18
C MET A 52 17.33 6.21 4.26
N VAL A 53 16.75 7.41 4.14
CA VAL A 53 17.24 8.46 3.25
C VAL A 53 17.85 9.65 3.98
N ALA A 54 18.09 9.55 5.29
CA ALA A 54 18.53 10.66 6.15
C ALA A 54 19.80 11.38 5.65
N ASP A 55 20.74 10.65 5.04
CA ASP A 55 22.00 11.19 4.53
C ASP A 55 21.93 11.71 3.09
N LEU A 56 20.73 11.67 2.47
CA LEU A 56 20.50 12.16 1.12
C LEU A 56 19.90 13.57 1.15
N ASP A 57 20.51 14.47 0.39
CA ASP A 57 19.92 15.76 0.10
C ASP A 57 18.69 15.64 -0.82
N ASP A 58 17.91 16.73 -0.94
CA ASP A 58 16.69 16.74 -1.74
C ASP A 58 16.91 16.36 -3.22
N ARG A 59 18.09 16.69 -3.78
CA ARG A 59 18.41 16.36 -5.17
C ARG A 59 18.68 14.86 -5.31
N GLN A 60 19.45 14.30 -4.38
CA GLN A 60 19.76 12.88 -4.33
C GLN A 60 18.50 12.03 -4.11
N ARG A 61 17.59 12.48 -3.23
CA ARG A 61 16.28 11.85 -3.02
C ARG A 61 15.45 11.81 -4.29
N ARG A 62 15.29 12.95 -4.99
CA ARG A 62 14.58 13.01 -6.28
C ARG A 62 15.20 12.10 -7.33
N GLN A 63 16.53 12.07 -7.40
CA GLN A 63 17.25 11.21 -8.35
C GLN A 63 17.03 9.72 -8.04
N LEU A 64 17.06 9.33 -6.78
CA LEU A 64 16.78 7.95 -6.35
C LEU A 64 15.37 7.53 -6.78
N THR A 65 14.36 8.37 -6.52
CA THR A 65 12.97 8.11 -6.92
C THR A 65 12.84 7.92 -8.44
N ASP A 66 13.44 8.80 -9.24
CA ASP A 66 13.41 8.70 -10.71
C ASP A 66 14.05 7.39 -11.21
N LEU A 67 15.21 7.00 -10.66
CA LEU A 67 15.88 5.77 -11.04
C LEU A 67 15.07 4.52 -10.65
N LEU A 68 14.52 4.47 -9.44
CA LEU A 68 13.66 3.37 -8.99
C LEU A 68 12.39 3.26 -9.85
N GLN A 69 11.76 4.39 -10.19
CA GLN A 69 10.58 4.41 -11.05
C GLN A 69 10.88 3.83 -12.43
N ARG A 70 12.03 4.17 -13.03
CA ARG A 70 12.47 3.60 -14.32
C ARG A 70 12.68 2.09 -14.23
N CYS A 71 13.28 1.59 -13.14
CA CYS A 71 13.45 0.16 -12.91
C CYS A 71 12.09 -0.56 -12.80
N VAL A 72 11.14 0.01 -12.05
CA VAL A 72 9.78 -0.54 -11.91
C VAL A 72 9.06 -0.57 -13.26
N THR A 73 9.12 0.52 -14.03
CA THR A 73 8.53 0.59 -15.38
C THR A 73 9.12 -0.48 -16.30
N ALA A 74 10.45 -0.61 -16.36
CA ALA A 74 11.11 -1.59 -17.21
C ALA A 74 10.72 -3.04 -16.87
N ILE A 75 10.54 -3.37 -15.59
CA ILE A 75 10.09 -4.71 -15.16
C ILE A 75 8.59 -4.89 -15.41
N GLY A 76 7.78 -3.85 -15.21
CA GLY A 76 6.33 -3.88 -15.38
C GLY A 76 5.89 -4.02 -16.85
N GLU A 77 6.64 -3.43 -17.77
CA GLU A 77 6.45 -3.55 -19.22
C GLU A 77 6.92 -4.90 -19.77
N ALA A 78 7.76 -5.64 -19.02
CA ALA A 78 8.24 -6.97 -19.41
C ALA A 78 7.21 -8.09 -19.20
N ARG A 79 5.90 -7.79 -19.24
CA ARG A 79 4.79 -8.73 -19.06
C ARG A 79 4.00 -8.97 -20.34
#